data_AF-A0A7H9HYY4-F1
#
_entry.id   AF-A0A7H9HYY4-F1
#
_cell.length_a   1.000
_cell.length_b   1.000
_cell.length_c   1.000
_cell.angle_alpha   90.00
_cell.angle_beta   90.00
_cell.angle_gamma   90.00
#
_symmetry.space_group_name_H-M   'P 1'
#
loop_
_entity.id
_entity.type
_entity.pdbx_description
1 polymer ?
#
loop_
_entity_poly.entity_id
_entity_poly.type
_entity_poly.pdbx_seq_one_letter_code
_entity_poly.pdbx_strand_id
1 'polypeptide(L)'
;MGRIGEFFGNPGCRPDVCQRAPIVVPNFVLESCAGKISHEEQSSVVSTSDESSTEYGTVTVGDNGWIKTSRGFTGLQKDLTDRILDRLVWIAGTEYIFFTMWAILIVWIVLGCVYGGPNVWQVVMQDGQSLQCYFWDTLLMRQQLTSAHEQKVICGIVRSRIAGFKKLARKSRLSQKVDENEVTVTDAAVDMDLSGKLPIENWYDKLANWFSIIIGSLYSMIIFWIGIIIWIACGVIPKPGENQPPYSGETTGSNPRLVKFSSTWQLYINSATAVVLLVSSMFLQNIRARHDKFISKFIVKIFAADREIEERLRIDAGDFQTANPAVKVISSKRTAGQKIIDFYADVVGTGIGVVIAIGAIVAWLSVGKVMNWDDNWWLIIGTYTGLIGFLDGFVIREVYYRIVRDEERNYEIVAQEDLELFDLLGINCPEQFNGKPPNGHKKPLDFKISTWINRLCSSQWSVVFSIIVIVALIIAASALHWTTTGQLLANTPTMIIEAFFMIVLIQAHNWADCQRRVELTALLGRRQIILHHLDRPPTVVSKEE
;
A
#
# COMPACT_ATOMS: atom_id res chain seq x y z
N MET A 1 -21.93 -21.53 12.28
CA MET A 1 -21.35 -20.40 13.04
C MET A 1 -21.26 -19.23 12.06
N GLY A 2 -21.75 -18.04 12.40
CA GLY A 2 -21.79 -16.92 11.46
C GLY A 2 -20.39 -16.39 11.11
N ARG A 3 -20.27 -15.69 9.98
CA ARG A 3 -19.02 -15.12 9.45
C ARG A 3 -18.26 -14.19 10.41
N ILE A 4 -18.98 -13.48 11.27
CA ILE A 4 -18.38 -12.72 12.37
C ILE A 4 -17.60 -13.68 13.28
N GLY A 5 -18.18 -14.83 13.61
CA GLY A 5 -17.51 -15.92 14.32
C GLY A 5 -16.34 -16.55 13.56
N GLU A 6 -16.36 -16.59 12.22
CA GLU A 6 -15.20 -17.03 11.41
C GLU A 6 -14.07 -16.00 11.41
N PHE A 7 -14.39 -14.71 11.32
CA PHE A 7 -13.42 -13.61 11.43
C PHE A 7 -12.75 -13.59 12.80
N PHE A 8 -13.52 -13.70 13.88
CA PHE A 8 -13.00 -13.81 15.24
C PHE A 8 -12.44 -15.21 15.58
N GLY A 9 -12.69 -16.21 14.73
CA GLY A 9 -12.21 -17.59 14.92
C GLY A 9 -10.75 -17.80 14.52
N ASN A 10 -10.18 -16.90 13.71
CA ASN A 10 -8.76 -16.92 13.36
C ASN A 10 -8.16 -15.51 13.16
N PRO A 11 -8.16 -14.67 14.22
CA PRO A 11 -7.83 -13.25 14.14
C PRO A 11 -6.36 -13.02 13.75
N GLY A 12 -6.14 -12.16 12.75
CA GLY A 12 -4.79 -11.77 12.30
C GLY A 12 -4.01 -12.86 11.55
N CYS A 13 -4.66 -13.96 11.16
CA CYS A 13 -4.04 -15.00 10.35
C CYS A 13 -4.09 -14.64 8.86
N ARG A 14 -2.93 -14.66 8.19
CA ARG A 14 -2.85 -14.56 6.73
C ARG A 14 -2.73 -15.97 6.16
N PRO A 15 -3.74 -16.48 5.44
CA PRO A 15 -3.69 -17.83 4.91
C PRO A 15 -2.59 -17.97 3.84
N ASP A 16 -2.10 -19.19 3.68
CA ASP A 16 -1.30 -19.54 2.52
C ASP A 16 -2.14 -19.38 1.25
N VAL A 17 -1.49 -18.97 0.16
CA VAL A 17 -2.16 -18.78 -1.12
C VAL A 17 -1.77 -19.93 -2.04
N CYS A 18 -2.74 -20.78 -2.38
CA CYS A 18 -2.57 -21.83 -3.37
C CYS A 18 -3.14 -21.34 -4.70
N GLN A 19 -2.34 -21.30 -5.76
CA GLN A 19 -2.76 -20.84 -7.08
C GLN A 19 -2.35 -21.84 -8.16
N ARG A 20 -3.19 -21.93 -9.20
CA ARG A 20 -2.94 -22.73 -10.39
C ARG A 20 -3.25 -21.88 -11.61
N ALA A 21 -2.27 -21.73 -12.49
CA ALA A 21 -2.48 -21.00 -13.73
C ALA A 21 -3.43 -21.78 -14.66
N PRO A 22 -4.41 -21.12 -15.31
CA PRO A 22 -5.29 -21.76 -16.26
C PRO A 22 -4.49 -22.31 -17.46
N ILE A 23 -4.95 -23.43 -18.03
CA ILE A 23 -4.38 -23.95 -19.27
C ILE A 23 -4.63 -22.95 -20.40
N VAL A 24 -3.64 -22.81 -21.27
CA VAL A 24 -3.80 -22.18 -22.58
C VAL A 24 -3.97 -23.28 -23.63
N VAL A 25 -5.14 -23.34 -24.27
CA VAL A 25 -5.39 -24.23 -25.41
C VAL A 25 -5.40 -23.37 -26.68
N PRO A 26 -4.62 -23.72 -27.73
CA PRO A 26 -4.65 -23.00 -28.99
C PRO A 26 -6.03 -23.06 -29.66
N ASN A 27 -6.42 -21.98 -30.35
CA ASN A 27 -7.75 -21.86 -30.98
C ASN A 27 -8.03 -22.97 -32.01
N PHE A 28 -7.02 -23.42 -32.76
CA PHE A 28 -7.18 -24.48 -33.76
C PHE A 28 -7.51 -25.86 -33.14
N VAL A 29 -7.10 -26.09 -31.89
CA VAL A 29 -7.45 -27.32 -31.15
C VAL A 29 -8.90 -27.27 -30.69
N LEU A 30 -9.35 -26.09 -30.24
CA LEU A 30 -10.76 -25.84 -29.88
C LEU A 30 -11.67 -26.03 -31.10
N GLU A 31 -11.27 -25.57 -32.29
CA GLU A 31 -12.01 -25.80 -33.53
C GLU A 31 -12.05 -27.27 -33.97
N SER A 32 -10.99 -28.06 -33.72
CA SER A 32 -11.01 -29.49 -34.06
C SER A 32 -11.85 -30.33 -33.08
N CYS A 33 -12.02 -29.86 -31.84
CA CYS A 33 -12.87 -30.49 -30.83
C CYS A 33 -14.33 -30.00 -30.88
N ALA A 34 -14.58 -28.79 -31.38
CA ALA A 34 -15.91 -28.20 -31.49
C ALA A 34 -16.50 -28.45 -32.89
N GLY A 35 -17.22 -29.55 -33.05
CA GLY A 35 -18.17 -29.68 -34.15
C GLY A 35 -19.19 -28.54 -34.10
N LYS A 36 -19.15 -27.65 -35.11
CA LYS A 36 -20.14 -26.63 -35.50
C LYS A 36 -21.08 -26.12 -34.38
N ILE A 37 -20.72 -25.03 -33.70
CA ILE A 37 -21.71 -24.05 -33.19
C ILE A 37 -21.20 -22.63 -33.48
N SER A 38 -22.10 -21.81 -34.00
CA SER A 38 -21.91 -20.49 -34.60
C SER A 38 -21.48 -19.39 -33.63
N HIS A 39 -20.69 -18.46 -34.19
CA HIS A 39 -20.23 -17.18 -33.65
C HIS A 39 -21.23 -16.40 -32.78
N GLU A 40 -20.77 -15.98 -31.61
CA GLU A 40 -21.02 -14.64 -31.07
C GLU A 40 -19.74 -14.16 -30.37
N GLU A 41 -19.18 -13.06 -30.87
CA GLU A 41 -17.99 -12.40 -30.33
C GLU A 41 -18.29 -11.78 -28.96
N GLN A 42 -17.80 -12.41 -27.90
CA GLN A 42 -17.45 -11.73 -26.65
C GLN A 42 -16.07 -12.18 -26.21
N SER A 43 -15.07 -11.32 -26.41
CA SER A 43 -13.79 -11.38 -25.71
C SER A 43 -14.04 -11.18 -24.21
N SER A 44 -14.40 -12.27 -23.54
CA SER A 44 -14.49 -12.36 -22.10
C SER A 44 -13.56 -13.48 -21.67
N VAL A 45 -12.60 -13.16 -20.81
CA VAL A 45 -11.80 -14.17 -20.11
C VAL A 45 -12.71 -14.84 -19.09
N VAL A 46 -13.62 -15.69 -19.57
CA VAL A 46 -14.47 -16.53 -18.72
C VAL A 46 -13.67 -17.74 -18.33
N SER A 47 -13.21 -17.72 -17.08
CA SER A 47 -12.74 -18.90 -16.39
C SER A 47 -13.94 -19.78 -16.04
N THR A 48 -14.35 -20.64 -16.96
CA THR A 48 -15.09 -21.87 -16.60
C THR A 48 -14.04 -22.91 -16.21
N SER A 49 -13.59 -22.81 -14.96
CA SER A 49 -12.91 -23.94 -14.31
C SER A 49 -13.97 -24.83 -13.69
N ASP A 50 -13.90 -26.13 -14.00
CA ASP A 50 -14.74 -27.18 -13.46
C ASP A 50 -14.98 -27.04 -11.94
N GLU A 51 -16.15 -27.52 -11.50
CA GLU A 51 -16.76 -27.41 -10.17
C GLU A 51 -15.95 -27.97 -8.97
N SER A 52 -14.63 -28.19 -9.11
CA SER A 52 -13.70 -28.57 -8.04
C SER A 52 -12.90 -27.40 -7.44
N SER A 53 -13.11 -26.17 -7.91
CA SER A 53 -12.23 -24.99 -7.68
C SER A 53 -12.42 -24.21 -6.37
N THR A 54 -13.16 -24.73 -5.38
CA THR A 54 -13.38 -24.02 -4.10
C THR A 54 -12.11 -23.83 -3.26
N GLU A 55 -11.04 -24.58 -3.52
CA GLU A 55 -9.81 -24.52 -2.71
C GLU A 55 -8.88 -23.35 -3.10
N TYR A 56 -8.79 -22.99 -4.38
CA TYR A 56 -7.75 -22.09 -4.91
C TYR A 56 -8.14 -20.60 -4.99
N GLY A 57 -9.44 -20.28 -4.93
CA GLY A 57 -9.93 -18.90 -5.11
C GLY A 57 -9.76 -18.41 -6.56
N THR A 58 -10.86 -17.94 -7.16
CA THR A 58 -10.82 -17.41 -8.54
C THR A 58 -10.16 -16.04 -8.61
N VAL A 59 -9.34 -15.86 -9.65
CA VAL A 59 -8.62 -14.62 -9.98
C VAL A 59 -8.93 -14.26 -11.42
N THR A 60 -9.52 -13.10 -11.64
CA THR A 60 -9.78 -12.58 -12.99
C THR A 60 -9.04 -11.27 -13.17
N VAL A 61 -8.20 -11.19 -14.19
CA VAL A 61 -7.58 -9.93 -14.63
C VAL A 61 -8.38 -9.42 -15.80
N GLY A 62 -9.00 -8.27 -15.66
CA GLY A 62 -9.69 -7.63 -16.78
C GLY A 62 -8.73 -6.82 -17.66
N ASP A 63 -9.21 -6.41 -18.84
CA ASP A 63 -8.39 -5.77 -19.88
C ASP A 63 -7.73 -4.46 -19.43
N ASN A 64 -8.34 -3.76 -18.47
CA ASN A 64 -7.80 -2.55 -17.87
C ASN A 64 -6.77 -2.84 -16.75
N GLY A 65 -6.44 -4.10 -16.52
CA GLY A 65 -5.52 -4.59 -15.49
C GLY A 65 -6.08 -4.66 -14.08
N TRP A 66 -7.39 -4.46 -13.91
CA TRP A 66 -8.05 -4.64 -12.62
C TRP A 66 -8.08 -6.13 -12.25
N ILE A 67 -7.71 -6.44 -11.01
CA ILE A 67 -7.66 -7.81 -10.50
C ILE A 67 -8.85 -8.02 -9.60
N LYS A 68 -9.67 -9.03 -9.91
CA LYS A 68 -10.71 -9.51 -9.00
C LYS A 68 -10.25 -10.79 -8.36
N THR A 69 -10.17 -10.78 -7.04
CA THR A 69 -10.05 -12.01 -6.24
C THR A 69 -11.39 -12.33 -5.58
N SER A 70 -11.79 -13.60 -5.60
CA SER A 70 -12.98 -14.07 -4.88
C SER A 70 -12.80 -14.02 -3.36
N ARG A 71 -11.58 -14.21 -2.88
CA ARG A 71 -11.17 -14.11 -1.47
C ARG A 71 -10.41 -12.82 -1.21
N GLY A 72 -10.62 -12.22 -0.04
CA GLY A 72 -9.86 -11.07 0.45
C GLY A 72 -8.58 -11.49 1.17
N PHE A 73 -7.83 -10.51 1.65
CA PHE A 73 -6.58 -10.71 2.41
C PHE A 73 -6.75 -11.50 3.72
N THR A 74 -7.97 -11.57 4.25
CA THR A 74 -8.35 -12.39 5.41
C THR A 74 -8.58 -13.87 5.06
N GLY A 75 -8.60 -14.23 3.78
CA GLY A 75 -8.98 -15.56 3.30
C GLY A 75 -10.48 -15.79 3.16
N LEU A 76 -11.30 -14.85 3.65
CA LEU A 76 -12.76 -14.91 3.55
C LEU A 76 -13.24 -14.37 2.19
N GLN A 77 -14.44 -14.75 1.75
CA GLN A 77 -15.04 -14.21 0.52
C GLN A 77 -15.33 -12.71 0.66
N LYS A 78 -15.19 -11.90 -0.40
CA LYS A 78 -15.45 -10.44 -0.31
C LYS A 78 -16.95 -10.10 -0.19
N ASP A 79 -17.32 -9.38 0.86
CA ASP A 79 -18.70 -8.91 1.13
C ASP A 79 -19.09 -7.62 0.39
N LEU A 80 -20.36 -7.23 0.52
CA LEU A 80 -20.86 -5.94 0.04
C LEU A 80 -20.13 -4.77 0.72
N THR A 81 -19.91 -4.84 2.03
CA THR A 81 -19.14 -3.82 2.79
C THR A 81 -17.70 -3.73 2.29
N ASP A 82 -17.08 -4.86 2.03
CA ASP A 82 -15.75 -4.91 1.43
C ASP A 82 -15.72 -4.29 0.04
N ARG A 83 -16.70 -4.59 -0.80
CA ARG A 83 -16.81 -4.00 -2.14
C ARG A 83 -17.06 -2.49 -2.09
N ILE A 84 -17.84 -2.00 -1.13
CA ILE A 84 -18.06 -0.57 -0.92
C ILE A 84 -16.74 0.10 -0.52
N LEU A 85 -16.00 -0.52 0.41
CA LEU A 85 -14.72 0.03 0.82
C LEU A 85 -13.67 0.01 -0.31
N ASP A 86 -13.60 -1.05 -1.11
CA ASP A 86 -12.74 -1.10 -2.30
C ASP A 86 -13.09 0.05 -3.28
N ARG A 87 -14.38 0.38 -3.42
CA ARG A 87 -14.81 1.56 -4.20
C ARG A 87 -14.41 2.88 -3.55
N LEU A 88 -14.51 3.01 -2.23
CA LEU A 88 -14.10 4.22 -1.52
C LEU A 88 -12.60 4.47 -1.64
N VAL A 89 -11.78 3.42 -1.53
CA VAL A 89 -10.33 3.50 -1.79
C VAL A 89 -10.07 4.01 -3.21
N TRP A 90 -10.77 3.47 -4.21
CA TRP A 90 -10.62 3.93 -5.59
C TRP A 90 -11.01 5.41 -5.74
N ILE A 91 -12.14 5.84 -5.17
CA ILE A 91 -12.61 7.23 -5.20
C ILE A 91 -11.60 8.16 -4.52
N ALA A 92 -11.09 7.80 -3.34
CA ALA A 92 -10.17 8.61 -2.55
C ALA A 92 -8.86 8.92 -3.29
N GLY A 93 -8.41 8.01 -4.16
CA GLY A 93 -7.21 8.20 -4.98
C GLY A 93 -7.41 9.03 -6.26
N THR A 94 -8.65 9.41 -6.61
CA THR A 94 -8.95 10.12 -7.85
C THR A 94 -8.48 11.57 -7.85
N GLU A 95 -8.18 12.09 -9.05
CA GLU A 95 -7.88 13.51 -9.27
C GLU A 95 -9.04 14.41 -8.81
N TYR A 96 -10.28 13.95 -8.97
CA TYR A 96 -11.48 14.69 -8.57
C TYR A 96 -11.51 14.97 -7.06
N ILE A 97 -11.28 13.95 -6.23
CA ILE A 97 -11.20 14.14 -4.77
C ILE A 97 -10.04 15.05 -4.41
N PHE A 98 -8.88 14.89 -5.05
CA PHE A 98 -7.73 15.75 -4.82
C PHE A 98 -8.06 17.24 -5.02
N PHE A 99 -8.67 17.61 -6.15
CA PHE A 99 -9.04 19.00 -6.42
C PHE A 99 -10.17 19.50 -5.51
N THR A 100 -11.13 18.64 -5.18
CA THR A 100 -12.23 18.97 -4.26
C THR A 100 -11.70 19.33 -2.87
N MET A 101 -10.73 18.56 -2.36
CA MET A 101 -10.13 18.83 -1.05
C MET A 101 -9.33 20.15 -1.03
N TRP A 102 -8.62 20.48 -2.12
CA TRP A 102 -7.99 21.79 -2.26
C TRP A 102 -9.00 22.93 -2.32
N ALA A 103 -10.11 22.73 -3.04
CA ALA A 103 -11.18 23.74 -3.09
C ALA A 103 -11.77 23.99 -1.70
N ILE A 104 -12.04 22.93 -0.92
CA ILE A 104 -12.52 23.03 0.46
C ILE A 104 -11.50 23.81 1.32
N LEU A 105 -10.22 23.47 1.25
CA LEU A 105 -9.16 24.15 2.01
C LEU A 105 -9.04 25.63 1.64
N ILE A 106 -9.06 25.96 0.34
CA ILE A 106 -8.98 27.35 -0.13
C ILE A 106 -10.21 28.15 0.32
N VAL A 107 -11.41 27.59 0.18
CA VAL A 107 -12.65 28.22 0.65
C VAL A 107 -12.57 28.46 2.16
N TRP A 108 -12.09 27.49 2.93
CA TRP A 108 -11.88 27.65 4.36
C TRP A 108 -10.90 28.79 4.68
N ILE A 109 -9.75 28.86 4.02
CA ILE A 109 -8.77 29.94 4.23
C ILE A 109 -9.40 31.31 3.91
N VAL A 110 -10.09 31.44 2.78
CA VAL A 110 -10.73 32.70 2.36
C VAL A 110 -11.79 33.14 3.36
N LEU A 111 -12.67 32.23 3.79
CA LEU A 111 -13.69 32.55 4.80
C LEU A 111 -13.06 32.94 6.14
N GLY A 112 -12.03 32.23 6.58
CA GLY A 112 -11.31 32.55 7.81
C GLY A 112 -10.67 33.93 7.79
N CYS A 113 -10.09 34.33 6.64
CA CYS A 113 -9.53 35.67 6.45
C CYS A 113 -10.61 36.77 6.42
N VAL A 114 -11.72 36.55 5.72
CA VAL A 114 -12.80 37.54 5.56
C VAL A 114 -13.53 37.80 6.88
N TYR A 115 -13.80 36.74 7.65
CA TYR A 115 -14.60 36.83 8.89
C TYR A 115 -13.77 36.98 10.17
N GLY A 116 -12.43 37.00 10.08
CA GLY A 116 -11.57 37.09 11.26
C GLY A 116 -11.72 35.89 12.19
N GLY A 117 -11.48 34.69 11.66
CA GLY A 117 -11.80 33.40 12.28
C GLY A 117 -11.48 33.31 13.78
N PRO A 118 -12.48 33.04 14.66
CA PRO A 118 -12.28 32.88 16.10
C PRO A 118 -11.50 31.59 16.44
N ASN A 119 -11.15 31.35 17.71
CA ASN A 119 -10.46 30.12 18.10
C ASN A 119 -11.23 28.84 17.67
N VAL A 120 -12.56 28.87 17.72
CA VAL A 120 -13.44 27.80 17.22
C VAL A 120 -13.17 27.47 15.74
N TRP A 121 -12.79 28.46 14.92
CA TRP A 121 -12.42 28.25 13.51
C TRP A 121 -11.19 27.34 13.37
N GLN A 122 -10.20 27.50 14.26
CA GLN A 122 -9.01 26.66 14.26
C GLN A 122 -9.33 25.24 14.77
N VAL A 123 -10.15 25.14 15.82
CA VAL A 123 -10.58 23.84 16.38
C VAL A 123 -11.38 23.03 15.36
N VAL A 124 -12.34 23.63 14.67
CA VAL A 124 -13.14 22.92 13.65
C VAL A 124 -12.28 22.43 12.49
N MET A 125 -11.29 23.23 12.04
CA MET A 125 -10.36 22.80 11.01
C MET A 125 -9.53 21.60 11.48
N GLN A 126 -8.99 21.68 12.70
CA GLN A 126 -8.21 20.61 13.30
C GLN A 126 -9.01 19.32 13.42
N ASP A 127 -10.23 19.37 13.95
CA ASP A 127 -11.06 18.19 14.19
C ASP A 127 -11.58 17.58 12.88
N GLY A 128 -11.90 18.44 11.90
CA GLY A 128 -12.22 17.98 10.54
C GLY A 128 -11.06 17.23 9.91
N GLN A 129 -9.83 17.70 10.13
CA GLN A 129 -8.62 17.06 9.64
C GLN A 129 -8.27 15.76 10.37
N SER A 130 -8.38 15.72 11.70
CA SER A 130 -8.12 14.50 12.44
C SER A 130 -9.13 13.40 12.10
N LEU A 131 -10.40 13.77 11.85
CA LEU A 131 -11.41 12.85 11.34
C LEU A 131 -11.07 12.35 9.93
N GLN A 132 -10.64 13.25 9.05
CA GLN A 132 -10.18 12.88 7.71
C GLN A 132 -8.99 11.92 7.77
N CYS A 133 -7.97 12.20 8.59
CA CYS A 133 -6.80 11.34 8.78
C CYS A 133 -7.20 9.94 9.22
N TYR A 134 -8.08 9.84 10.21
CA TYR A 134 -8.62 8.56 10.66
C TYR A 134 -9.30 7.77 9.52
N PHE A 135 -10.13 8.43 8.71
CA PHE A 135 -10.71 7.80 7.52
C PHE A 135 -9.66 7.41 6.48
N TRP A 136 -8.66 8.26 6.24
CA TRP A 136 -7.59 8.01 5.28
C TRP A 136 -6.69 6.85 5.69
N ASP A 137 -6.36 6.73 6.97
CA ASP A 137 -5.57 5.65 7.53
C ASP A 137 -6.29 4.31 7.42
N THR A 138 -7.60 4.31 7.67
CA THR A 138 -8.49 3.16 7.43
C THR A 138 -8.42 2.71 5.96
N LEU A 139 -8.59 3.64 5.01
CA LEU A 139 -8.50 3.35 3.58
C LEU A 139 -7.10 2.92 3.16
N LEU A 140 -6.07 3.54 3.72
CA LEU A 140 -4.66 3.27 3.43
C LEU A 140 -4.25 1.86 3.87
N MET A 141 -4.67 1.45 5.07
CA MET A 141 -4.47 0.11 5.60
C MET A 141 -5.14 -0.92 4.69
N ARG A 142 -6.40 -0.66 4.32
CA ARG A 142 -7.14 -1.54 3.40
C ARG A 142 -6.44 -1.69 2.06
N GLN A 143 -6.01 -0.58 1.46
CA GLN A 143 -5.30 -0.58 0.18
C GLN A 143 -4.01 -1.38 0.26
N GLN A 144 -3.21 -1.23 1.34
CA GLN A 144 -1.99 -2.02 1.55
C GLN A 144 -2.26 -3.52 1.63
N LEU A 145 -3.22 -3.92 2.45
CA LEU A 145 -3.54 -5.33 2.66
C LEU A 145 -4.08 -5.98 1.40
N THR A 146 -4.89 -5.25 0.64
CA THR A 146 -5.47 -5.72 -0.61
C THR A 146 -4.42 -5.85 -1.70
N SER A 147 -3.62 -4.79 -1.91
CA SER A 147 -2.53 -4.79 -2.88
C SER A 147 -1.54 -5.92 -2.59
N ALA A 148 -1.12 -6.09 -1.33
CA ALA A 148 -0.22 -7.17 -0.93
C ALA A 148 -0.78 -8.57 -1.23
N HIS A 149 -2.07 -8.77 -0.98
CA HIS A 149 -2.73 -10.03 -1.27
C HIS A 149 -2.78 -10.29 -2.79
N GLU A 150 -3.14 -9.28 -3.58
CA GLU A 150 -3.16 -9.37 -5.04
C GLU A 150 -1.77 -9.67 -5.60
N GLN A 151 -0.71 -8.99 -5.13
CA GLN A 151 0.68 -9.26 -5.53
C GLN A 151 1.08 -10.70 -5.20
N LYS A 152 0.75 -11.20 -4.00
CA LYS A 152 1.03 -12.58 -3.61
C LYS A 152 0.34 -13.59 -4.53
N VAL A 153 -0.91 -13.31 -4.92
CA VAL A 153 -1.68 -14.14 -5.84
C VAL A 153 -1.06 -14.13 -7.24
N ILE A 154 -0.67 -12.96 -7.76
CA ILE A 154 0.01 -12.82 -9.05
C ILE A 154 1.30 -13.64 -9.05
N CYS A 155 2.15 -13.50 -8.03
CA CYS A 155 3.36 -14.32 -7.91
C CYS A 155 3.02 -15.81 -7.93
N GLY A 156 1.95 -16.24 -7.26
CA GLY A 156 1.48 -17.63 -7.30
C GLY A 156 1.12 -18.12 -8.71
N ILE A 157 0.41 -17.30 -9.48
CA ILE A 157 0.04 -17.61 -10.88
C ILE A 157 1.28 -17.65 -11.78
N VAL A 158 2.16 -16.66 -11.70
CA VAL A 158 3.40 -16.60 -12.49
C VAL A 158 4.28 -17.81 -12.21
N ARG A 159 4.48 -18.18 -10.94
CA ARG A 159 5.25 -19.37 -10.55
C ARG A 159 4.63 -20.66 -11.07
N SER A 160 3.31 -20.78 -11.01
CA SER A 160 2.58 -21.92 -11.58
C SER A 160 2.83 -22.04 -13.09
N ARG A 161 2.84 -20.93 -13.82
CA ARG A 161 3.19 -20.90 -15.25
C ARG A 161 4.65 -21.24 -15.51
N ILE A 162 5.59 -20.67 -14.76
CA ILE A 162 7.03 -21.01 -14.89
C ILE A 162 7.25 -22.51 -14.70
N ALA A 163 6.61 -23.12 -13.70
CA ALA A 163 6.67 -24.56 -13.48
C ALA A 163 6.08 -25.35 -14.67
N GLY A 164 5.00 -24.85 -15.27
CA GLY A 164 4.44 -25.36 -16.52
C GLY A 164 5.44 -25.27 -17.68
N PHE A 165 6.06 -24.10 -17.89
CA PHE A 165 7.06 -23.87 -18.94
C PHE A 165 8.24 -24.84 -18.80
N LYS A 166 8.80 -24.99 -17.59
CA LYS A 166 9.87 -25.95 -17.31
C LYS A 166 9.48 -27.38 -17.67
N LYS A 167 8.25 -27.80 -17.34
CA LYS A 167 7.75 -29.15 -17.67
C LYS A 167 7.62 -29.34 -19.19
N LEU A 168 7.05 -28.37 -19.90
CA LEU A 168 6.85 -28.42 -21.35
C LEU A 168 8.19 -28.39 -22.09
N ALA A 169 9.10 -27.50 -21.71
CA ALA A 169 10.42 -27.39 -22.31
C ALA A 169 11.25 -28.68 -22.14
N ARG A 170 11.20 -29.33 -20.97
CA ARG A 170 11.82 -30.65 -20.76
C ARG A 170 11.24 -31.71 -21.70
N LYS A 171 9.92 -31.72 -21.87
CA LYS A 171 9.22 -32.67 -22.73
C LYS A 171 9.57 -32.47 -24.21
N SER A 172 9.61 -31.22 -24.67
CA SER A 172 10.01 -30.87 -26.03
C SER A 172 11.45 -31.34 -26.31
N ARG A 173 12.41 -31.04 -25.42
CA ARG A 173 13.80 -31.53 -25.54
C ARG A 173 13.91 -33.05 -25.62
N LEU A 174 13.17 -33.78 -24.77
CA LEU A 174 13.11 -35.25 -24.80
C LEU A 174 12.55 -35.78 -26.12
N SER A 175 11.57 -35.10 -26.71
CA SER A 175 10.96 -35.48 -27.98
C SER A 175 11.90 -35.23 -29.17
N GLN A 176 12.82 -34.27 -29.07
CA GLN A 176 13.65 -33.81 -30.18
C GLN A 176 15.02 -34.51 -30.29
N LYS A 177 15.38 -35.43 -29.37
CA LYS A 177 16.68 -36.15 -29.35
C LYS A 177 17.91 -35.24 -29.57
N VAL A 178 17.88 -34.03 -29.02
CA VAL A 178 19.02 -33.10 -29.09
C VAL A 178 20.04 -33.52 -28.02
N ASP A 179 21.29 -33.77 -28.42
CA ASP A 179 22.40 -34.10 -27.52
C ASP A 179 22.65 -32.95 -26.53
N GLU A 180 22.93 -33.28 -25.25
CA GLU A 180 23.12 -32.31 -24.16
C GLU A 180 24.26 -31.29 -24.40
N ASN A 181 25.13 -31.53 -25.39
CA ASN A 181 26.35 -30.76 -25.64
C ASN A 181 26.21 -29.62 -26.67
N GLU A 182 25.06 -29.46 -27.32
CA GLU A 182 24.89 -28.48 -28.42
C GLU A 182 23.95 -27.31 -28.05
N VAL A 183 24.00 -26.85 -26.80
CA VAL A 183 23.29 -25.65 -26.38
C VAL A 183 24.09 -24.42 -26.82
N THR A 184 23.72 -23.85 -27.97
CA THR A 184 24.24 -22.57 -28.43
C THR A 184 23.64 -21.45 -27.59
N VAL A 185 24.47 -20.90 -26.71
CA VAL A 185 24.10 -19.76 -25.88
C VAL A 185 23.82 -18.56 -26.77
N THR A 186 22.58 -18.07 -26.73
CA THR A 186 22.16 -16.94 -27.55
C THR A 186 21.94 -15.71 -26.69
N ASP A 187 22.62 -14.61 -27.05
CA ASP A 187 22.37 -13.31 -26.45
C ASP A 187 21.12 -12.68 -27.10
N ALA A 188 20.13 -12.36 -26.26
CA ALA A 188 18.95 -11.61 -26.66
C ALA A 188 19.02 -10.21 -26.04
N ALA A 189 19.20 -9.20 -26.88
CA ALA A 189 19.16 -7.81 -26.45
C ALA A 189 17.71 -7.31 -26.48
N VAL A 190 17.14 -7.06 -25.29
CA VAL A 190 15.86 -6.35 -25.14
C VAL A 190 16.16 -5.02 -24.46
N ASP A 191 15.90 -3.92 -25.17
CA ASP A 191 16.03 -2.56 -24.63
C ASP A 191 14.73 -2.17 -23.92
N MET A 192 14.74 -2.22 -22.59
CA MET A 192 13.66 -1.72 -21.76
C MET A 192 14.21 -0.82 -20.66
N ASP A 193 13.52 0.31 -20.44
CA ASP A 193 13.89 1.25 -19.38
C ASP A 193 13.60 0.67 -17.98
N LEU A 194 14.66 0.20 -17.31
CA LEU A 194 14.64 -0.25 -15.92
C LEU A 194 14.72 0.91 -14.90
N SER A 195 14.62 2.17 -15.32
CA SER A 195 14.75 3.31 -14.40
C SER A 195 13.68 3.34 -13.29
N GLY A 196 12.61 2.54 -13.43
CA GLY A 196 11.52 2.47 -12.45
C GLY A 196 10.82 3.81 -12.28
N LYS A 197 10.88 4.71 -13.27
CA LYS A 197 10.21 6.02 -13.21
C LYS A 197 8.73 5.89 -13.59
N LEU A 198 7.88 6.63 -12.90
CA LEU A 198 6.47 6.76 -13.29
C LEU A 198 6.39 7.54 -14.62
N PRO A 199 5.59 7.08 -15.60
CA PRO A 199 5.33 7.87 -16.78
C PRO A 199 4.62 9.16 -16.35
N ILE A 200 5.13 10.28 -16.85
CA ILE A 200 4.55 11.59 -16.63
C ILE A 200 3.56 11.81 -17.77
N GLU A 201 2.27 11.63 -17.50
CA GLU A 201 1.22 11.83 -18.52
C GLU A 201 0.75 13.30 -18.49
N ASN A 202 0.58 13.90 -17.30
CA ASN A 202 0.01 15.25 -17.12
C ASN A 202 0.87 16.24 -16.29
N TRP A 203 0.52 17.54 -16.30
CA TRP A 203 1.15 18.54 -15.40
C TRP A 203 0.89 18.23 -13.92
N TYR A 204 -0.31 17.71 -13.63
CA TYR A 204 -0.72 17.21 -12.33
C TYR A 204 0.24 16.11 -11.83
N ASP A 205 0.60 15.20 -12.74
CA ASP A 205 1.52 14.12 -12.44
C ASP A 205 2.92 14.61 -12.09
N LYS A 206 3.37 15.70 -12.73
CA LYS A 206 4.63 16.36 -12.42
C LYS A 206 4.60 16.95 -11.00
N LEU A 207 3.50 17.61 -10.63
CA LEU A 207 3.30 18.17 -9.30
C LEU A 207 3.34 17.08 -8.22
N ALA A 208 2.58 16.00 -8.41
CA ALA A 208 2.54 14.88 -7.47
C ALA A 208 3.90 14.21 -7.30
N ASN A 209 4.63 14.01 -8.40
CA ASN A 209 5.98 13.43 -8.35
C ASN A 209 6.98 14.37 -7.66
N TRP A 210 6.92 15.67 -7.96
CA TRP A 210 7.76 16.68 -7.31
C TRP A 210 7.49 16.74 -5.81
N PHE A 211 6.22 16.78 -5.40
CA PHE A 211 5.82 16.74 -4.00
C PHE A 211 6.36 15.49 -3.31
N SER A 212 6.21 14.33 -3.96
CA SER A 212 6.68 13.06 -3.43
C SER A 212 8.19 13.04 -3.18
N ILE A 213 8.98 13.58 -4.12
CA ILE A 213 10.44 13.65 -4.00
C ILE A 213 10.85 14.57 -2.85
N ILE A 214 10.19 15.73 -2.72
CA ILE A 214 10.52 16.71 -1.69
C ILE A 214 10.16 16.19 -0.30
N ILE A 215 8.92 15.74 -0.10
CA ILE A 215 8.44 15.33 1.23
C ILE A 215 8.98 13.96 1.61
N GLY A 216 9.13 13.06 0.64
CA GLY A 216 9.81 11.78 0.86
C GLY A 216 11.33 11.89 1.04
N SER A 217 11.90 13.09 1.18
CA SER A 217 13.34 13.29 1.40
C SER A 217 13.70 13.35 2.89
N LEU A 218 14.95 12.96 3.20
CA LEU A 218 15.49 13.12 4.56
C LEU A 218 15.53 14.58 5.00
N TYR A 219 15.75 15.52 4.08
CA TYR A 219 15.75 16.96 4.35
C TYR A 219 14.40 17.44 4.87
N SER A 220 13.29 16.94 4.32
CA SER A 220 11.95 17.28 4.80
C SER A 220 11.75 16.85 6.26
N MET A 221 12.25 15.67 6.65
CA MET A 221 12.19 15.20 8.03
C MET A 221 13.01 16.09 8.98
N ILE A 222 14.20 16.51 8.56
CA ILE A 222 15.07 17.40 9.34
C ILE A 222 14.39 18.76 9.53
N ILE A 223 13.86 19.34 8.45
CA ILE A 223 13.15 20.63 8.49
C ILE A 223 11.92 20.54 9.40
N PHE A 224 11.16 19.44 9.32
CA PHE A 224 10.01 19.19 10.20
C PHE A 224 10.41 19.25 11.68
N TRP A 225 11.43 18.48 12.08
CA TRP A 225 11.88 18.46 13.47
C TRP A 225 12.52 19.77 13.94
N ILE A 226 13.25 20.47 13.06
CA ILE A 226 13.73 21.84 13.35
C ILE A 226 12.53 22.75 13.64
N GLY A 227 11.47 22.67 12.83
CA GLY A 227 10.23 23.43 13.05
C GLY A 227 9.59 23.12 14.41
N ILE A 228 9.48 21.84 14.78
CA ILE A 228 8.96 21.43 16.10
C ILE A 228 9.84 21.97 17.24
N ILE A 229 11.17 21.89 17.13
CA ILE A 229 12.09 22.39 18.15
C ILE A 229 11.96 23.91 18.31
N ILE A 230 11.87 24.66 17.20
CA ILE A 230 11.64 26.12 17.22
C ILE A 230 10.30 26.42 17.89
N TRP A 231 9.24 25.68 17.56
CA TRP A 231 7.93 25.87 18.18
C TRP A 231 7.96 25.60 19.70
N ILE A 232 8.67 24.55 20.16
CA ILE A 232 8.88 24.28 21.59
C ILE A 232 9.56 25.47 22.26
N ALA A 233 10.62 26.02 21.66
CA ALA A 233 11.31 27.19 22.17
C ALA A 233 10.40 28.43 22.24
N CYS A 234 9.53 28.63 21.25
CA CYS A 234 8.53 29.69 21.25
C CYS A 234 7.45 29.53 22.34
N GLY A 235 7.33 28.37 22.99
CA GLY A 235 6.42 28.15 24.12
C GLY A 235 6.80 28.92 25.38
N VAL A 236 8.09 29.30 25.51
CA VAL A 236 8.59 30.12 26.61
C VAL A 236 8.08 31.56 26.53
N ILE A 237 7.69 32.03 25.33
CA ILE A 237 7.17 33.38 25.10
C ILE A 237 5.74 33.45 25.67
N PRO A 238 5.46 34.31 26.66
CA PRO A 238 4.15 34.40 27.29
C PRO A 238 3.08 34.82 26.27
N LYS A 239 1.97 34.08 26.22
CA LYS A 239 0.81 34.37 25.36
C LYS A 239 -0.48 34.36 26.19
N PRO A 240 -1.58 34.96 25.69
CA PRO A 240 -2.86 34.92 26.38
C PRO A 240 -3.28 33.48 26.67
N GLY A 241 -3.54 33.17 27.95
CA GLY A 241 -4.02 31.88 28.42
C GLY A 241 -5.55 31.84 28.55
N GLU A 242 -6.08 30.76 29.14
CA GLU A 242 -7.52 30.55 29.42
C GLU A 242 -8.02 31.28 30.69
N ASN A 243 -7.12 31.99 31.37
CA ASN A 243 -7.43 32.70 32.61
C ASN A 243 -8.48 33.80 32.37
N GLN A 244 -9.44 33.92 33.28
CA GLN A 244 -10.49 34.94 33.23
C GLN A 244 -10.20 36.07 34.24
N PRO A 245 -10.65 37.31 33.97
CA PRO A 245 -10.47 38.41 34.91
C PRO A 245 -11.27 38.20 36.21
N PRO A 246 -10.83 38.74 37.37
CA PRO A 246 -9.69 39.66 37.53
C PRO A 246 -8.33 38.95 37.53
N TYR A 247 -7.37 39.52 36.80
CA TYR A 247 -6.01 39.01 36.69
C TYR A 247 -5.15 39.46 37.87
N SER A 248 -4.31 38.56 38.40
CA SER A 248 -3.38 38.86 39.48
C SER A 248 -2.11 39.60 39.02
N GLY A 249 -1.86 39.64 37.70
CA GLY A 249 -0.68 40.24 37.10
C GLY A 249 -0.60 39.94 35.60
N GLU A 250 0.37 40.54 34.91
CA GLU A 250 0.51 40.38 33.45
C GLU A 250 1.19 39.05 33.08
N THR A 251 2.26 38.65 33.79
CA THR A 251 2.98 37.38 33.58
C THR A 251 3.23 36.60 34.89
N THR A 252 2.86 37.16 36.04
CA THR A 252 3.13 36.62 37.38
C THR A 252 1.89 36.63 38.27
N GLY A 253 1.87 35.76 39.29
CA GLY A 253 0.75 35.61 40.23
C GLY A 253 -0.03 34.31 40.05
N SER A 254 -1.10 34.13 40.83
CA SER A 254 -1.94 32.91 40.82
C SER A 254 -2.91 32.84 39.63
N ASN A 255 -3.22 33.99 38.99
CA ASN A 255 -4.08 34.10 37.81
C ASN A 255 -3.53 35.15 36.81
N PRO A 256 -2.37 34.90 36.17
CA PRO A 256 -1.74 35.86 35.26
C PRO A 256 -2.47 35.94 33.92
N ARG A 257 -2.47 37.11 33.28
CA ARG A 257 -3.09 37.31 31.96
C ARG A 257 -2.35 36.54 30.84
N LEU A 258 -1.03 36.48 30.91
CA LEU A 258 -0.17 35.77 29.96
C LEU A 258 0.49 34.57 30.63
N VAL A 259 0.42 33.41 29.97
CA VAL A 259 0.91 32.13 30.48
C VAL A 259 1.95 31.57 29.51
N LYS A 260 3.04 31.00 30.05
CA LYS A 260 4.01 30.24 29.26
C LYS A 260 3.39 28.88 28.90
N PHE A 261 3.65 28.38 27.69
CA PHE A 261 3.01 27.15 27.18
C PHE A 261 1.47 27.20 27.19
N SER A 262 0.90 28.38 26.90
CA SER A 262 -0.56 28.61 26.82
C SER A 262 -1.28 27.66 25.85
N SER A 263 -2.58 27.44 26.03
CA SER A 263 -3.43 26.68 25.10
C SER A 263 -3.40 27.25 23.67
N THR A 264 -3.34 28.57 23.53
CA THR A 264 -3.18 29.25 22.23
C THR A 264 -1.88 28.84 21.50
N TRP A 265 -0.79 28.63 22.24
CA TRP A 265 0.48 28.14 21.67
C TRP A 265 0.37 26.67 21.21
N GLN A 266 -0.40 25.84 21.91
CA GLN A 266 -0.68 24.45 21.51
C GLN A 266 -1.61 24.40 20.28
N LEU A 267 -2.64 25.25 20.24
CA LEU A 267 -3.59 25.31 19.12
C LEU A 267 -2.91 25.67 17.79
N TYR A 268 -1.90 26.55 17.81
CA TYR A 268 -1.15 26.91 16.60
C TYR A 268 -0.39 25.74 15.99
N ILE A 269 0.31 24.94 16.80
CA ILE A 269 1.01 23.78 16.24
C ILE A 269 0.00 22.73 15.80
N ASN A 270 -1.08 22.56 16.55
CA ASN A 270 -2.08 21.54 16.26
C ASN A 270 -2.71 21.79 14.88
N SER A 271 -3.10 23.04 14.63
CA SER A 271 -3.57 23.50 13.33
C SER A 271 -2.52 23.34 12.22
N ALA A 272 -1.25 23.67 12.50
CA ALA A 272 -0.17 23.52 11.52
C ALA A 272 0.09 22.05 11.16
N THR A 273 0.11 21.15 12.14
CA THR A 273 0.27 19.70 11.93
C THR A 273 -0.92 19.10 11.20
N ALA A 274 -2.14 19.57 11.49
CA ALA A 274 -3.35 19.18 10.77
C ALA A 274 -3.24 19.49 9.27
N VAL A 275 -2.73 20.67 8.90
CA VAL A 275 -2.49 21.02 7.49
C VAL A 275 -1.39 20.15 6.86
N VAL A 276 -0.31 19.84 7.59
CA VAL A 276 0.73 18.94 7.08
C VAL A 276 0.16 17.54 6.82
N LEU A 277 -0.66 17.03 7.73
CA LEU A 277 -1.35 15.74 7.60
C LEU A 277 -2.34 15.74 6.42
N LEU A 278 -3.16 16.79 6.29
CA LEU A 278 -4.07 16.98 5.17
C LEU A 278 -3.36 16.85 3.84
N VAL A 279 -2.33 17.69 3.64
CA VAL A 279 -1.64 17.79 2.36
C VAL A 279 -0.88 16.49 2.09
N SER A 280 -0.16 15.95 3.09
CA SER A 280 0.59 14.71 2.93
C SER A 280 -0.30 13.51 2.59
N SER A 281 -1.44 13.37 3.27
CA SER A 281 -2.38 12.26 3.06
C SER A 281 -3.06 12.33 1.69
N MET A 282 -3.42 13.52 1.21
CA MET A 282 -3.97 13.73 -0.13
C MET A 282 -3.00 13.29 -1.23
N PHE A 283 -1.76 13.75 -1.17
CA PHE A 283 -0.75 13.38 -2.16
C PHE A 283 -0.41 11.89 -2.08
N LEU A 284 -0.33 11.33 -0.87
CA LEU A 284 -0.03 9.92 -0.69
C LEU A 284 -1.06 9.00 -1.36
N GLN A 285 -2.35 9.26 -1.16
CA GLN A 285 -3.41 8.48 -1.82
C GLN A 285 -3.35 8.61 -3.35
N ASN A 286 -3.09 9.82 -3.85
CA ASN A 286 -2.98 10.03 -5.29
C ASN A 286 -1.79 9.28 -5.90
N ILE A 287 -0.61 9.39 -5.29
CA ILE A 287 0.61 8.72 -5.76
C ILE A 287 0.38 7.21 -5.81
N ARG A 288 -0.27 6.65 -4.79
CA ARG A 288 -0.62 5.23 -4.77
C ARG A 288 -1.58 4.82 -5.87
N ALA A 289 -2.67 5.55 -6.06
CA ALA A 289 -3.63 5.24 -7.12
C ALA A 289 -2.97 5.26 -8.51
N ARG A 290 -2.06 6.20 -8.74
CA ARG A 290 -1.25 6.25 -9.96
C ARG A 290 -0.30 5.07 -10.08
N HIS A 291 0.35 4.67 -8.99
CA HIS A 291 1.20 3.49 -8.95
C HIS A 291 0.42 2.21 -9.27
N ASP A 292 -0.73 1.99 -8.62
CA ASP A 292 -1.59 0.83 -8.84
C ASP A 292 -2.02 0.74 -10.31
N LYS A 293 -2.39 1.87 -10.94
CA LYS A 293 -2.71 1.94 -12.38
C LYS A 293 -1.52 1.55 -13.26
N PHE A 294 -0.31 1.99 -12.92
CA PHE A 294 0.90 1.64 -13.64
C PHE A 294 1.19 0.13 -13.54
N ILE A 295 1.16 -0.41 -12.32
CA ILE A 295 1.41 -1.83 -12.02
C ILE A 295 0.43 -2.72 -12.77
N SER A 296 -0.85 -2.34 -12.77
CA SER A 296 -1.94 -3.04 -13.48
C SER A 296 -1.63 -3.19 -14.99
N LYS A 297 -1.15 -2.14 -15.66
CA LYS A 297 -0.77 -2.20 -17.08
C LYS A 297 0.36 -3.21 -17.34
N PHE A 298 1.34 -3.30 -16.45
CA PHE A 298 2.46 -4.24 -16.59
C PHE A 298 2.04 -5.68 -16.34
N ILE A 299 1.18 -5.94 -15.35
CA ILE A 299 0.65 -7.28 -15.06
C ILE A 299 -0.10 -7.84 -16.27
N VAL A 300 -0.92 -7.03 -16.95
CA VAL A 300 -1.62 -7.45 -18.18
C VAL A 300 -0.63 -7.87 -19.26
N LYS A 301 0.43 -7.08 -19.48
CA LYS A 301 1.47 -7.42 -20.46
C LYS A 301 2.23 -8.70 -20.10
N ILE A 302 2.54 -8.90 -18.82
CA ILE A 302 3.20 -10.11 -18.33
C ILE A 302 2.31 -11.32 -18.57
N PHE A 303 1.01 -11.24 -18.25
CA PHE A 303 0.08 -12.36 -18.46
C PHE A 303 -0.19 -12.65 -19.92
N ALA A 304 -0.21 -11.64 -20.78
CA ALA A 304 -0.27 -11.82 -22.22
C ALA A 304 0.97 -12.56 -22.75
N ALA A 305 2.18 -12.10 -22.35
CA ALA A 305 3.42 -12.75 -22.73
C ALA A 305 3.52 -14.19 -22.20
N ASP A 306 3.14 -14.42 -20.94
CA ASP A 306 3.06 -15.75 -20.33
C ASP A 306 2.13 -16.69 -21.11
N ARG A 307 0.97 -16.18 -21.57
CA ARG A 307 0.02 -16.97 -22.36
C ARG A 307 0.64 -17.40 -23.68
N GLU A 308 1.30 -16.47 -24.36
CA GLU A 308 1.94 -16.72 -25.65
C GLU A 308 3.12 -17.70 -25.54
N ILE A 309 3.94 -17.58 -24.49
CA ILE A 309 5.01 -18.55 -24.18
C ILE A 309 4.41 -19.93 -23.95
N GLU A 310 3.32 -20.03 -23.16
CA GLU A 310 2.68 -21.32 -22.89
C GLU A 310 2.16 -21.98 -24.17
N GLU A 311 1.49 -21.20 -25.02
CA GLU A 311 0.91 -21.68 -26.27
C GLU A 311 1.98 -22.29 -27.17
N ARG A 312 3.09 -21.59 -27.37
CA ARG A 312 4.21 -22.06 -28.20
C ARG A 312 4.85 -23.33 -27.62
N LEU A 313 5.17 -23.32 -26.33
CA LEU A 313 5.76 -24.50 -25.67
C LEU A 313 4.83 -25.72 -25.69
N ARG A 314 3.50 -25.52 -25.65
CA ARG A 314 2.53 -26.61 -25.77
C ARG A 314 2.44 -27.17 -27.18
N ILE A 315 2.53 -26.31 -28.20
CA ILE A 315 2.61 -26.72 -29.60
C ILE A 315 3.86 -27.57 -29.81
N ASP A 316 5.03 -27.09 -29.37
CA ASP A 316 6.31 -27.81 -29.52
C ASP A 316 6.32 -29.15 -28.78
N ALA A 317 5.75 -29.20 -27.57
CA ALA A 317 5.69 -30.41 -26.76
C ALA A 317 4.52 -31.35 -27.10
N GLY A 318 3.63 -30.95 -28.01
CA GLY A 318 2.38 -31.65 -28.33
C GLY A 318 1.49 -31.90 -27.11
N ASP A 319 1.44 -30.96 -26.15
CA ASP A 319 0.79 -31.15 -24.85
C ASP A 319 -0.28 -30.09 -24.55
N PHE A 320 -1.51 -30.35 -24.99
CA PHE A 320 -2.63 -29.41 -24.87
C PHE A 320 -3.56 -29.66 -23.67
N GLN A 321 -3.41 -30.80 -22.99
CA GLN A 321 -4.33 -31.21 -21.92
C GLN A 321 -3.70 -31.20 -20.52
N THR A 322 -2.37 -31.23 -20.42
CA THR A 322 -1.71 -31.25 -19.11
C THR A 322 -1.87 -29.92 -18.41
N ALA A 323 -2.57 -29.92 -17.28
CA ALA A 323 -2.79 -28.71 -16.51
C ALA A 323 -1.55 -28.28 -15.71
N ASN A 324 -1.36 -26.96 -15.57
CA ASN A 324 -0.19 -26.39 -14.90
C ASN A 324 -0.09 -26.84 -13.43
N PRO A 325 1.11 -26.97 -12.86
CA PRO A 325 1.29 -27.36 -11.46
C PRO A 325 0.67 -26.32 -10.50
N ALA A 326 0.01 -26.78 -9.44
CA ALA A 326 -0.43 -25.88 -8.38
C ALA A 326 0.77 -25.43 -7.53
N VAL A 327 0.86 -24.14 -7.25
CA VAL A 327 1.93 -23.55 -6.43
C VAL A 327 1.34 -22.98 -5.14
N LYS A 328 1.98 -23.32 -4.02
CA LYS A 328 1.63 -22.80 -2.70
C LYS A 328 2.62 -21.70 -2.29
N VAL A 329 2.13 -20.47 -2.17
CA VAL A 329 2.89 -19.32 -1.65
C VAL A 329 2.69 -19.24 -0.15
N ILE A 330 3.71 -19.69 0.59
CA ILE A 330 3.68 -19.80 2.05
C ILE A 330 3.68 -18.40 2.69
N SER A 331 2.80 -18.17 3.66
CA SER A 331 2.82 -16.96 4.48
C SER A 331 3.99 -16.99 5.48
N SER A 332 4.62 -15.84 5.70
CA SER A 332 5.64 -15.69 6.75
C SER A 332 5.07 -16.03 8.13
N LYS A 333 5.86 -16.75 8.95
CA LYS A 333 5.50 -17.09 10.32
C LYS A 333 5.45 -15.81 11.17
N ARG A 334 4.37 -15.65 11.95
CA ARG A 334 4.11 -14.46 12.79
C ARG A 334 4.24 -14.78 14.27
N THR A 335 4.83 -13.86 15.04
CA THR A 335 4.85 -13.93 16.51
C THR A 335 3.46 -13.66 17.08
N ALA A 336 3.24 -13.97 18.36
CA ALA A 336 1.95 -13.70 19.02
C ALA A 336 1.60 -12.20 19.01
N GLY A 337 2.57 -11.32 19.29
CA GLY A 337 2.37 -9.86 19.24
C GLY A 337 2.00 -9.38 17.83
N GLN A 338 2.66 -9.92 16.80
CA GLN A 338 2.33 -9.61 15.42
C GLN A 338 0.91 -10.00 15.05
N LYS A 339 0.42 -11.18 15.49
CA LYS A 339 -0.97 -11.59 15.26
C LYS A 339 -1.99 -10.63 15.87
N ILE A 340 -1.70 -10.06 17.05
CA ILE A 340 -2.56 -9.05 17.68
C ILE A 340 -2.58 -7.77 16.86
N ILE A 341 -1.41 -7.31 16.40
CA ILE A 341 -1.29 -6.13 15.53
C ILE A 341 -2.04 -6.36 14.21
N ASP A 342 -1.90 -7.54 13.61
CA ASP A 342 -2.59 -7.91 12.38
C ASP A 342 -4.10 -8.01 12.58
N PHE A 343 -4.56 -8.47 13.74
CA PHE A 343 -5.97 -8.46 14.08
C PHE A 343 -6.53 -7.03 14.16
N TYR A 344 -5.81 -6.12 14.83
CA TYR A 344 -6.20 -4.71 14.85
C TYR A 344 -6.22 -4.11 13.44
N ALA A 345 -5.18 -4.37 12.64
CA ALA A 345 -5.10 -3.94 11.25
C ALA A 345 -6.25 -4.51 10.39
N ASP A 346 -6.70 -5.73 10.66
CA ASP A 346 -7.86 -6.33 10.00
C ASP A 346 -9.16 -5.64 10.42
N VAL A 347 -9.33 -5.32 11.69
CA VAL A 347 -10.51 -4.56 12.16
C VAL A 347 -10.56 -3.19 11.49
N VAL A 348 -9.45 -2.46 11.47
CA VAL A 348 -9.35 -1.15 10.82
C VAL A 348 -9.52 -1.26 9.30
N GLY A 349 -8.86 -2.22 8.63
CA GLY A 349 -8.92 -2.37 7.17
C GLY A 349 -10.22 -2.99 6.62
N THR A 350 -11.10 -3.53 7.46
CA THR A 350 -12.39 -4.13 7.06
C THR A 350 -13.56 -3.19 7.31
N GLY A 351 -14.76 -3.60 6.87
CA GLY A 351 -16.00 -2.87 7.13
C GLY A 351 -16.30 -2.60 8.60
N ILE A 352 -15.71 -3.38 9.52
CA ILE A 352 -15.91 -3.24 10.97
C ILE A 352 -15.40 -1.89 11.46
N GLY A 353 -14.20 -1.49 11.06
CA GLY A 353 -13.61 -0.19 11.42
C GLY A 353 -14.50 0.98 11.02
N VAL A 354 -15.06 0.95 9.81
CA VAL A 354 -15.98 1.99 9.32
C VAL A 354 -17.29 2.02 10.10
N VAL A 355 -17.84 0.87 10.49
CA VAL A 355 -19.04 0.84 11.33
C VAL A 355 -18.76 1.45 12.71
N ILE A 356 -17.59 1.16 13.29
CA ILE A 356 -17.15 1.76 14.55
C ILE A 356 -16.98 3.28 14.39
N ALA A 357 -16.36 3.72 13.30
CA ALA A 357 -16.19 5.14 12.96
C ALA A 357 -17.53 5.88 12.90
N ILE A 358 -18.49 5.35 12.13
CA ILE A 358 -19.83 5.93 11.99
C ILE A 358 -20.53 5.97 13.34
N GLY A 359 -20.43 4.90 14.13
CA GLY A 359 -20.98 4.85 15.49
C GLY A 359 -20.41 5.94 16.39
N ALA A 360 -19.09 6.15 16.37
CA ALA A 360 -18.43 7.19 17.14
C ALA A 360 -18.86 8.61 16.72
N ILE A 361 -18.95 8.88 15.40
CA ILE A 361 -19.42 10.17 14.88
C ILE A 361 -20.88 10.42 15.26
N VAL A 362 -21.75 9.42 15.12
CA VAL A 362 -23.17 9.53 15.47
C VAL A 362 -23.33 9.79 16.97
N ALA A 363 -22.58 9.09 17.82
CA ALA A 363 -22.57 9.33 19.25
C ALA A 363 -22.10 10.75 19.59
N TRP A 364 -21.01 11.20 18.94
CA TRP A 364 -20.48 12.55 19.13
C TRP A 364 -21.48 13.64 18.68
N LEU A 365 -22.13 13.47 17.52
CA LEU A 365 -23.16 14.43 17.08
C LEU A 365 -24.37 14.45 18.02
N SER A 366 -24.75 13.29 18.56
CA SER A 366 -25.93 13.16 19.43
C SER A 366 -25.71 13.84 20.78
N VAL A 367 -24.51 13.71 21.35
CA VAL A 367 -24.17 14.30 22.66
C VAL A 367 -23.83 15.79 22.55
N GLY A 368 -23.38 16.26 21.39
CA GLY A 368 -23.04 17.68 21.19
C GLY A 368 -24.17 18.66 21.47
N LYS A 369 -25.42 18.28 21.19
CA LYS A 369 -26.59 19.09 21.55
C LYS A 369 -26.74 19.26 23.06
N VAL A 370 -26.39 18.26 23.85
CA VAL A 370 -26.47 18.31 25.32
C VAL A 370 -25.33 19.15 25.90
N MET A 371 -24.17 19.14 25.24
CA MET A 371 -22.96 19.87 25.65
C MET A 371 -22.86 21.29 25.05
N ASN A 372 -23.93 21.80 24.42
CA ASN A 372 -24.02 23.12 23.79
C ASN A 372 -22.95 23.42 22.73
N TRP A 373 -22.28 22.40 22.18
CA TRP A 373 -21.22 22.58 21.17
C TRP A 373 -20.10 23.52 21.63
N ASP A 374 -19.71 23.46 22.90
CA ASP A 374 -18.57 24.22 23.41
C ASP A 374 -17.22 23.72 22.86
N ASP A 375 -16.18 24.54 23.02
CA ASP A 375 -14.83 24.22 22.52
C ASP A 375 -14.29 22.90 23.09
N ASN A 376 -14.66 22.58 24.34
CA ASN A 376 -14.23 21.37 25.02
C ASN A 376 -14.90 20.11 24.42
N TRP A 377 -16.15 20.21 23.96
CA TRP A 377 -16.87 19.17 23.26
C TRP A 377 -16.40 18.98 21.81
N TRP A 378 -16.09 20.06 21.10
CA TRP A 378 -15.46 19.95 19.79
C TRP A 378 -14.12 19.23 19.90
N LEU A 379 -13.28 19.66 20.83
CA LEU A 379 -11.93 19.12 20.96
C LEU A 379 -11.88 17.63 21.34
N ILE A 380 -12.95 17.06 21.92
CA ILE A 380 -12.97 15.66 22.36
C ILE A 380 -12.86 14.69 21.18
N ILE A 381 -13.47 15.00 20.04
CA ILE A 381 -13.37 14.16 18.85
C ILE A 381 -11.97 14.25 18.26
N GLY A 382 -11.38 15.44 18.29
CA GLY A 382 -9.98 15.68 17.92
C GLY A 382 -9.03 14.86 18.78
N THR A 383 -9.17 14.88 20.10
CA THR A 383 -8.34 14.08 21.02
C THR A 383 -8.52 12.58 20.83
N TYR A 384 -9.76 12.09 20.66
CA TYR A 384 -10.00 10.68 20.35
C TYR A 384 -9.32 10.26 19.04
N THR A 385 -9.56 11.00 17.96
CA THR A 385 -9.00 10.69 16.64
C THR A 385 -7.48 10.83 16.61
N GLY A 386 -6.89 11.81 17.32
CA GLY A 386 -5.44 11.94 17.46
C GLY A 386 -4.78 10.79 18.25
N LEU A 387 -5.41 10.31 19.33
CA LEU A 387 -4.90 9.15 20.08
C LEU A 387 -4.96 7.86 19.24
N ILE A 388 -6.05 7.65 18.51
CA ILE A 388 -6.21 6.49 17.63
C ILE A 388 -5.29 6.61 16.41
N GLY A 389 -5.21 7.77 15.76
CA GLY A 389 -4.32 8.04 14.63
C GLY A 389 -2.84 7.83 15.00
N PHE A 390 -2.45 8.20 16.22
CA PHE A 390 -1.11 7.87 16.73
C PHE A 390 -0.86 6.36 16.81
N LEU A 391 -1.81 5.58 17.33
CA LEU A 391 -1.69 4.12 17.34
C LEU A 391 -1.65 3.56 15.91
N ASP A 392 -2.57 4.01 15.05
CA ASP A 392 -2.68 3.61 13.65
C ASP A 392 -1.39 3.87 12.90
N GLY A 393 -0.75 5.02 13.10
CA GLY A 393 0.55 5.35 12.52
C GLY A 393 1.63 4.30 12.84
N PHE A 394 1.70 3.77 14.07
CA PHE A 394 2.62 2.68 14.40
C PHE A 394 2.21 1.36 13.77
N VAL A 395 0.92 1.01 13.84
CA VAL A 395 0.40 -0.26 13.31
C VAL A 395 0.56 -0.33 11.78
N ILE A 396 0.17 0.71 11.05
CA ILE A 396 0.34 0.85 9.60
C ILE A 396 1.79 0.64 9.21
N ARG A 397 2.73 1.23 9.94
CA ARG A 397 4.16 1.12 9.60
C ARG A 397 4.74 -0.26 9.86
N GLU A 398 4.37 -0.89 10.96
CA GLU A 398 4.78 -2.24 11.30
C GLU A 398 4.22 -3.25 10.27
N VAL A 399 2.93 -3.14 9.94
CA VAL A 399 2.26 -3.96 8.91
C VAL A 399 2.90 -3.75 7.55
N TYR A 400 3.07 -2.48 7.13
CA TYR A 400 3.64 -2.14 5.83
C TYR A 400 5.07 -2.64 5.66
N TYR A 401 5.93 -2.50 6.68
CA TYR A 401 7.30 -2.98 6.61
C TYR A 401 7.38 -4.50 6.36
N ARG A 402 6.48 -5.28 6.98
CA ARG A 402 6.41 -6.72 6.74
C ARG A 402 5.87 -7.06 5.36
N ILE A 403 4.84 -6.34 4.91
CA ILE A 403 4.28 -6.51 3.55
C ILE A 403 5.37 -6.35 2.50
N VAL A 404 6.12 -5.24 2.53
CA VAL A 404 7.17 -4.98 1.55
C VAL A 404 8.23 -6.09 1.56
N ARG A 405 8.65 -6.53 2.75
CA ARG A 405 9.63 -7.61 2.88
C ARG A 405 9.12 -8.95 2.35
N ASP A 406 7.84 -9.27 2.57
CA ASP A 406 7.21 -10.49 2.06
C ASP A 406 7.05 -10.43 0.53
N GLU A 407 6.71 -9.25 -0.02
CA GLU A 407 6.63 -9.03 -1.47
C GLU A 407 8.00 -9.17 -2.15
N GLU A 408 9.03 -8.48 -1.65
CA GLU A 408 10.41 -8.58 -2.15
C GLU A 408 10.88 -10.04 -2.21
N ARG A 409 10.59 -10.81 -1.15
CA ARG A 409 10.91 -12.25 -1.11
C ARG A 409 10.16 -13.04 -2.18
N ASN A 410 8.89 -12.75 -2.42
CA ASN A 410 8.11 -13.47 -3.44
C ASN A 410 8.64 -13.17 -4.85
N TYR A 411 8.99 -11.92 -5.13
CA TYR A 411 9.59 -11.54 -6.41
C TYR A 411 11.00 -12.10 -6.61
N GLU A 412 11.80 -12.18 -5.55
CA GLU A 412 13.11 -12.85 -5.59
C GLU A 412 12.98 -14.33 -5.97
N ILE A 413 11.99 -15.04 -5.39
CA ILE A 413 11.71 -16.45 -5.74
C ILE A 413 11.26 -16.57 -7.21
N VAL A 414 10.39 -15.68 -7.69
CA VAL A 414 9.99 -15.65 -9.11
C VAL A 414 11.19 -15.45 -10.02
N ALA A 415 12.08 -14.52 -9.68
CA ALA A 415 13.30 -14.26 -10.45
C ALA A 415 14.24 -15.48 -10.45
N GLN A 416 14.42 -16.15 -9.32
CA GLN A 416 15.20 -17.38 -9.24
C GLN A 416 14.60 -18.50 -10.10
N GLU A 417 13.28 -18.70 -10.03
CA GLU A 417 12.60 -19.71 -10.84
C GLU A 417 12.67 -19.40 -12.34
N ASP A 418 12.65 -18.11 -12.72
CA ASP A 418 12.89 -17.68 -14.10
C ASP A 418 14.32 -18.00 -14.55
N LEU A 419 15.33 -17.69 -13.75
CA LEU A 419 16.73 -17.99 -14.10
C LEU A 419 16.95 -19.49 -14.35
N GLU A 420 16.35 -20.36 -13.53
CA GLU A 420 16.37 -21.80 -13.78
C GLU A 420 15.69 -22.20 -15.11
N LEU A 421 14.67 -21.46 -15.56
CA LEU A 421 14.05 -21.67 -16.87
C LEU A 421 14.98 -21.20 -18.01
N PHE A 422 15.67 -20.07 -17.83
CA PHE A 422 16.68 -19.59 -18.77
C PHE A 422 17.82 -20.60 -18.95
N ASP A 423 18.34 -21.14 -17.84
CA ASP A 423 19.35 -22.20 -17.85
C ASP A 423 18.85 -23.44 -18.59
N LEU A 424 17.58 -23.80 -18.37
CA LEU A 424 16.95 -24.94 -19.05
C LEU A 424 16.74 -24.72 -20.54
N LEU A 425 16.52 -23.48 -20.98
CA LEU A 425 16.39 -23.14 -22.38
C LEU A 425 17.75 -22.88 -23.05
N GLY A 426 18.81 -22.63 -22.28
CA GLY A 426 20.13 -22.29 -22.81
C GLY A 426 20.30 -20.81 -23.16
N ILE A 427 19.56 -19.94 -22.48
CA ILE A 427 19.54 -18.50 -22.75
C ILE A 427 20.36 -17.78 -21.67
N ASN A 428 21.29 -16.92 -22.07
CA ASN A 428 21.95 -16.01 -21.13
C ASN A 428 20.97 -14.91 -20.70
N CYS A 429 20.64 -14.82 -19.42
CA CYS A 429 19.89 -13.69 -18.89
C CYS A 429 20.83 -12.49 -18.64
N PRO A 430 20.59 -11.33 -19.27
CA PRO A 430 21.39 -10.13 -19.04
C PRO A 430 21.38 -9.72 -17.55
N GLU A 431 22.51 -9.23 -17.03
CA GLU A 431 22.66 -8.89 -15.60
C GLU A 431 21.59 -7.92 -15.09
N GLN A 432 21.15 -6.99 -15.94
CA GLN A 432 20.10 -6.02 -15.63
C GLN A 432 18.73 -6.64 -15.31
N PHE A 433 18.49 -7.89 -15.73
CA PHE A 433 17.25 -8.63 -15.52
C PHE A 433 17.35 -9.76 -14.50
N ASN A 434 18.53 -9.97 -13.89
CA ASN A 434 18.80 -11.06 -12.95
C ASN A 434 18.18 -10.88 -11.55
N GLY A 435 17.30 -9.89 -11.37
CA GLY A 435 16.61 -9.63 -10.10
C GLY A 435 17.49 -9.07 -8.98
N LYS A 436 18.78 -8.83 -9.25
CA LYS A 436 19.72 -8.19 -8.33
C LYS A 436 19.80 -6.70 -8.65
N PRO A 437 19.86 -5.82 -7.63
CA PRO A 437 20.01 -4.39 -7.88
C PRO A 437 21.30 -4.12 -8.68
N PRO A 438 21.24 -3.26 -9.72
CA PRO A 438 22.40 -2.98 -10.55
C PRO A 438 23.52 -2.38 -9.69
N ASN A 439 24.65 -3.10 -9.64
CA ASN A 439 25.97 -2.72 -9.10
C ASN A 439 26.00 -1.95 -7.76
N GLY A 440 26.39 -2.66 -6.69
CA GLY A 440 27.47 -2.36 -5.73
C GLY A 440 27.76 -0.95 -5.19
N HIS A 441 27.01 0.10 -5.53
CA HIS A 441 27.26 1.44 -5.01
C HIS A 441 26.97 1.45 -3.52
N LYS A 442 27.97 1.88 -2.73
CA LYS A 442 27.82 2.07 -1.28
C LYS A 442 26.58 2.92 -1.05
N LYS A 443 25.57 2.32 -0.42
CA LYS A 443 24.31 2.98 -0.08
C LYS A 443 24.61 4.35 0.56
N PRO A 444 24.10 5.47 0.00
CA PRO A 444 24.41 6.80 0.49
C PRO A 444 24.00 6.95 1.96
N LEU A 445 24.62 7.90 2.67
CA LEU A 445 24.38 8.11 4.11
C LEU A 445 22.88 8.33 4.39
N ASP A 446 22.22 9.14 3.57
CA ASP A 446 20.80 9.44 3.64
C ASP A 446 19.94 8.17 3.60
N PHE A 447 20.31 7.22 2.75
CA PHE A 447 19.65 5.93 2.65
C PHE A 447 19.78 5.12 3.94
N LYS A 448 20.97 5.11 4.55
CA LYS A 448 21.21 4.36 5.80
C LYS A 448 20.41 4.95 6.95
N ILE A 449 20.39 6.28 7.07
CA ILE A 449 19.65 7.00 8.12
C ILE A 449 18.15 6.76 7.94
N SER A 450 17.61 6.95 6.74
CA SER A 450 16.20 6.71 6.44
C SER A 450 15.80 5.25 6.72
N THR A 451 16.62 4.27 6.30
CA THR A 451 16.36 2.85 6.57
C THR A 451 16.36 2.55 8.07
N TRP A 452 17.27 3.16 8.83
CA TRP A 452 17.33 2.99 10.28
C TRP A 452 16.10 3.58 10.97
N ILE A 453 15.72 4.82 10.64
CA ILE A 453 14.48 5.46 11.13
C ILE A 453 13.28 4.59 10.80
N ASN A 454 13.23 4.06 9.57
CA ASN A 454 12.12 3.22 9.14
C ASN A 454 12.02 1.93 9.95
N ARG A 455 13.15 1.25 10.19
CA ARG A 455 13.20 0.03 11.02
C ARG A 455 12.82 0.29 12.47
N LEU A 456 13.25 1.41 13.04
CA LEU A 456 12.93 1.75 14.43
C LEU A 456 11.42 1.94 14.61
N CYS A 457 10.80 2.68 13.70
CA CYS A 457 9.37 3.01 13.80
C CYS A 457 8.43 1.86 13.41
N SER A 458 8.91 0.86 12.66
CA SER A 458 8.14 -0.31 12.20
C SER A 458 8.36 -1.57 13.04
N SER A 459 8.91 -1.44 14.25
CA SER A 459 9.12 -2.56 15.16
C SER A 459 7.82 -2.93 15.90
N GLN A 460 7.59 -4.21 16.20
CA GLN A 460 6.46 -4.60 17.09
C GLN A 460 6.52 -3.88 18.46
N TRP A 461 7.72 -3.55 18.94
CA TRP A 461 7.91 -2.84 20.21
C TRP A 461 7.50 -1.36 20.13
N SER A 462 7.54 -0.76 18.94
CA SER A 462 7.10 0.63 18.77
C SER A 462 5.58 0.75 18.92
N VAL A 463 4.82 -0.27 18.51
CA VAL A 463 3.36 -0.36 18.76
C VAL A 463 3.06 -0.54 20.25
N VAL A 464 3.81 -1.39 20.97
CA VAL A 464 3.62 -1.53 22.42
C VAL A 464 3.94 -0.22 23.14
N PHE A 465 5.01 0.44 22.73
CA PHE A 465 5.39 1.75 23.26
C PHE A 465 4.29 2.80 23.03
N SER A 466 3.64 2.82 21.86
CA SER A 466 2.57 3.77 21.59
C SER A 466 1.37 3.58 22.52
N ILE A 467 0.99 2.33 22.81
CA ILE A 467 -0.07 2.02 23.79
C ILE A 467 0.29 2.54 25.18
N ILE A 468 1.53 2.35 25.63
CA ILE A 468 2.01 2.85 26.93
C ILE A 468 1.92 4.38 26.98
N VAL A 469 2.32 5.06 25.90
CA VAL A 469 2.22 6.52 25.78
C VAL A 469 0.77 6.98 25.81
N ILE A 470 -0.14 6.33 25.07
CA ILE A 470 -1.57 6.66 25.08
C ILE A 470 -2.15 6.54 26.49
N VAL A 471 -1.86 5.45 27.21
CA VAL A 471 -2.33 5.25 28.59
C VAL A 471 -1.79 6.35 29.50
N ALA A 472 -0.50 6.70 29.38
CA ALA A 472 0.09 7.79 30.15
C ALA A 472 -0.57 9.16 29.85
N LEU A 473 -0.87 9.45 28.58
CA LEU A 473 -1.56 10.68 28.17
C LEU A 473 -3.00 10.72 28.69
N ILE A 474 -3.73 9.60 28.67
CA ILE A 474 -5.08 9.49 29.23
C ILE A 474 -5.07 9.73 30.74
N ILE A 475 -4.10 9.16 31.47
CA ILE A 475 -3.94 9.39 32.92
C ILE A 475 -3.67 10.87 33.20
N ALA A 476 -2.76 11.49 32.43
CA ALA A 476 -2.44 12.91 32.58
C ALA A 476 -3.65 13.82 32.26
N ALA A 477 -4.37 13.56 31.17
CA ALA A 477 -5.58 14.29 30.80
C ALA A 477 -6.69 14.12 31.85
N SER A 478 -6.83 12.93 32.42
CA SER A 478 -7.79 12.64 33.50
C SER A 478 -7.43 13.36 34.79
N ALA A 479 -6.15 13.45 35.14
CA ALA A 479 -5.68 14.24 36.28
C ALA A 479 -5.92 15.75 36.09
N LEU A 480 -5.96 16.22 34.84
CA LEU A 480 -6.34 17.59 34.46
C LEU A 480 -7.84 17.75 34.19
N HIS A 481 -8.65 16.78 34.61
CA HIS A 481 -10.12 16.78 34.49
C HIS A 481 -10.66 17.02 33.08
N TRP A 482 -9.93 16.59 32.04
CA TRP A 482 -10.33 16.76 30.63
C TRP A 482 -10.67 18.22 30.27
N THR A 483 -9.99 19.17 30.91
CA THR A 483 -9.95 20.58 30.49
C THR A 483 -9.32 20.71 29.10
N THR A 484 -9.55 21.83 28.42
CA THR A 484 -8.94 22.13 27.10
C THR A 484 -7.44 21.89 27.10
N THR A 485 -6.73 22.32 28.16
CA THR A 485 -5.29 22.06 28.33
C THR A 485 -4.98 20.56 28.44
N GLY A 486 -5.76 19.80 29.23
CA GLY A 486 -5.58 18.35 29.37
C GLY A 486 -5.83 17.58 28.07
N GLN A 487 -6.84 18.01 27.30
CA GLN A 487 -7.14 17.40 26.00
C GLN A 487 -6.10 17.75 24.93
N LEU A 488 -5.61 18.99 24.88
CA LEU A 488 -4.54 19.42 23.98
C LEU A 488 -3.19 18.76 24.33
N LEU A 489 -2.93 18.49 25.61
CA LEU A 489 -1.76 17.73 26.05
C LEU A 489 -1.77 16.30 25.50
N ALA A 490 -2.95 15.67 25.44
CA ALA A 490 -3.10 14.34 24.85
C ALA A 490 -3.01 14.39 23.32
N ASN A 491 -3.59 15.41 22.68
CA ASN A 491 -3.73 15.48 21.22
C ASN A 491 -2.48 16.01 20.48
N THR A 492 -1.84 17.05 21.01
CA THR A 492 -0.75 17.75 20.30
C THR A 492 0.47 16.84 20.06
N PRO A 493 0.99 16.11 21.06
CA PRO A 493 2.13 15.22 20.84
C PRO A 493 1.80 14.07 19.88
N THR A 494 0.58 13.53 19.94
CA THR A 494 0.14 12.45 19.07
C THR A 494 0.06 12.89 17.61
N MET A 495 -0.54 14.06 17.34
CA MET A 495 -0.63 14.60 15.98
C MET A 495 0.73 14.97 15.38
N ILE A 496 1.68 15.48 16.19
CA ILE A 496 3.05 15.74 15.73
C ILE A 496 3.72 14.45 15.26
N ILE A 497 3.60 13.37 16.04
CA ILE A 497 4.22 12.08 15.70
C ILE A 497 3.52 11.43 14.50
N GLU A 498 2.19 11.51 14.43
CA GLU A 498 1.42 11.05 13.29
C GLU A 498 1.84 11.78 12.00
N ALA A 499 1.96 13.11 12.04
CA ALA A 499 2.44 13.91 10.91
C ALA A 499 3.85 13.49 10.47
N PHE A 500 4.75 13.28 11.43
CA PHE A 500 6.08 12.76 11.16
C PHE A 500 6.03 11.38 10.49
N PHE A 501 5.16 10.49 10.97
CA PHE A 501 5.00 9.15 10.39
C PHE A 501 4.43 9.18 8.99
N MET A 502 3.53 10.10 8.68
CA MET A 502 3.03 10.29 7.32
C MET A 502 4.17 10.66 6.35
N ILE A 503 5.08 11.55 6.75
CA ILE A 503 6.27 11.91 5.96
C ILE A 503 7.16 10.69 5.73
N VAL A 504 7.45 9.92 6.79
CA VAL A 504 8.28 8.72 6.66
C VAL A 504 7.60 7.63 5.83
N LEU A 505 6.27 7.53 5.91
CA LEU A 505 5.49 6.58 5.12
C LEU A 505 5.55 6.91 3.62
N ILE A 506 5.45 8.18 3.24
CA ILE A 506 5.65 8.64 1.85
C ILE A 506 7.03 8.23 1.34
N GLN A 507 8.09 8.47 2.13
CA GLN A 507 9.43 8.04 1.76
C GLN A 507 9.53 6.52 1.56
N ALA A 508 8.97 5.75 2.49
CA ALA A 508 8.99 4.29 2.42
C ALA A 508 8.19 3.73 1.23
N HIS A 509 7.08 4.38 0.83
CA HIS A 509 6.32 4.00 -0.36
C HIS A 509 7.08 4.33 -1.62
N ASN A 510 7.63 5.54 -1.75
CA ASN A 510 8.42 5.91 -2.93
C ASN A 510 9.54 4.90 -3.22
N TRP A 511 10.20 4.43 -2.18
CA TRP A 511 11.26 3.45 -2.32
C TRP A 511 10.71 2.07 -2.73
N ALA A 512 9.75 1.52 -1.99
CA ALA A 512 9.18 0.21 -2.28
C ALA A 512 8.49 0.17 -3.65
N ASP A 513 7.73 1.21 -4.00
CA ASP A 513 7.05 1.32 -5.29
C ASP A 513 8.05 1.47 -6.45
N CYS A 514 9.19 2.14 -6.24
CA CYS A 514 10.26 2.19 -7.22
C CYS A 514 10.85 0.79 -7.45
N GLN A 515 11.20 0.10 -6.36
CA GLN A 515 11.72 -1.26 -6.39
C GLN A 515 10.75 -2.22 -7.09
N ARG A 516 9.46 -2.16 -6.76
CA ARG A 516 8.40 -2.96 -7.39
C ARG A 516 8.31 -2.73 -8.90
N ARG A 517 8.43 -1.48 -9.36
CA ARG A 517 8.44 -1.18 -10.81
C ARG A 517 9.66 -1.78 -11.50
N VAL A 518 10.84 -1.70 -10.88
CA VAL A 518 12.06 -2.32 -11.41
C VAL A 518 11.87 -3.83 -11.54
N GLU A 519 11.34 -4.49 -10.50
CA GLU A 519 11.10 -5.93 -10.49
C GLU A 519 10.11 -6.39 -11.56
N LEU A 520 9.00 -5.67 -11.75
CA LEU A 520 8.00 -5.98 -12.77
C LEU A 520 8.50 -5.70 -14.19
N THR A 521 9.22 -4.60 -14.40
CA THR A 521 9.87 -4.34 -15.70
C THR A 521 10.89 -5.43 -16.01
N ALA A 522 11.66 -5.87 -15.01
CA ALA A 522 12.62 -6.95 -15.18
C ALA A 522 11.93 -8.29 -15.49
N LEU A 523 10.82 -8.60 -14.83
CA LEU A 523 10.00 -9.78 -15.11
C LEU A 523 9.47 -9.75 -16.55
N LEU A 524 8.91 -8.62 -17.00
CA LEU A 524 8.47 -8.46 -18.38
C LEU A 524 9.63 -8.63 -19.37
N GLY A 525 10.84 -8.13 -19.04
CA GLY A 525 12.03 -8.29 -19.86
C GLY A 525 12.42 -9.74 -20.04
N ARG A 526 12.41 -10.51 -18.95
CA ARG A 526 12.65 -11.96 -19.01
C ARG A 526 11.64 -12.67 -19.90
N ARG A 527 10.36 -12.28 -19.87
CA ARG A 527 9.32 -12.86 -20.75
C ARG A 527 9.55 -12.53 -22.22
N GLN A 528 9.89 -11.29 -22.53
CA GLN A 528 10.18 -10.88 -23.91
C GLN A 528 11.41 -11.59 -24.48
N ILE A 529 12.45 -11.82 -23.66
CA ILE A 529 13.62 -12.59 -24.07
C ILE A 529 13.23 -14.04 -24.42
N ILE A 530 12.43 -14.69 -23.57
CA ILE A 530 11.95 -16.06 -23.84
C ILE A 530 11.12 -16.10 -25.13
N LEU A 531 10.19 -15.16 -25.33
CA LEU A 531 9.39 -15.09 -26.55
C LEU A 531 10.27 -14.95 -27.79
N HIS A 532 11.22 -14.02 -27.77
CA HIS A 532 12.14 -13.81 -28.88
C HIS A 532 12.99 -15.04 -29.18
N HIS A 533 13.37 -15.82 -28.16
CA HIS A 533 14.06 -17.09 -28.36
C HIS A 533 13.16 -18.13 -29.04
N LEU A 534 11.89 -18.24 -28.62
CA LEU A 534 10.91 -19.14 -29.22
C LEU A 534 10.51 -18.75 -30.66
N ASP A 535 10.68 -17.47 -31.06
CA ASP A 535 10.42 -16.99 -32.42
C ASP A 535 11.54 -17.32 -33.43
N ARG A 536 12.73 -17.70 -32.97
CA ARG A 536 13.84 -18.02 -33.87
C ARG A 536 13.60 -19.41 -34.50
N PRO A 537 13.67 -19.56 -35.84
CA PRO A 537 13.67 -20.88 -36.45
C PRO A 537 14.91 -21.66 -35.99
N PRO A 538 14.81 -22.98 -35.77
CA PRO A 538 15.95 -23.78 -35.35
C PRO A 538 17.07 -23.63 -36.38
N THR A 539 18.22 -23.12 -35.96
CA THR A 539 19.44 -23.09 -36.78
C THR A 539 19.88 -24.53 -37.02
N VAL A 540 19.50 -25.07 -38.17
CA VAL A 540 20.05 -26.32 -38.70
C VAL A 540 21.51 -26.04 -39.03
N VAL A 541 22.42 -26.49 -38.16
CA VAL A 541 23.84 -26.54 -38.49
C VAL A 541 23.99 -27.63 -39.55
N SER A 542 24.10 -27.22 -40.82
CA SER A 542 24.56 -28.11 -41.87
C SER A 542 25.98 -28.54 -41.51
N LYS A 543 26.15 -29.81 -41.15
CA LYS A 543 27.46 -30.45 -41.16
C LYS A 543 27.98 -30.36 -42.60
N GLU A 544 28.94 -29.48 -42.84
CA GLU A 544 29.77 -29.57 -44.04
C GLU A 544 30.59 -30.87 -43.92
N GLU A 545 30.41 -31.75 -44.90
CA GLU A 545 31.12 -33.03 -45.07
C GLU A 545 32.61 -32.85 -45.41
#